data_AF-A0A8X6M1K4-F1
#
_entry.id   AF-A0A8X6M1K4-F1
#
_cell.length_a   1.000
_cell.length_b   1.000
_cell.length_c   1.000
_cell.angle_alpha   90.00
_cell.angle_beta   90.00
_cell.angle_gamma   90.00
#
_symmetry.space_group_name_H-M   'P 1'
#
loop_
_entity.id
_entity.type
_entity.pdbx_description
1 polymer ?
#
loop_
_entity_poly.entity_id
_entity_poly.type
_entity_poly.pdbx_seq_one_letter_code
_entity_poly.pdbx_strand_id
1 'polypeptide(L)'
;MLPLILYFTLPVVFSNYVTCYSASGTGNRETVDVYVEDPQGTRLFQFKGVPLGTGIQQLQFPLANEPSLGSWLISVDNGISTESTTFDVKEYELPKFDVSITFPPYVLVNTEIIPAQVCAKYTYGEPVKGTLNLNTSLEIYSYSYSPDRTPIIMNTLEIDGCYNYTINVSSIDPDHNYYYRRIMVVANVIEDGTGVEKSTTQYLERTFSPLNLNFITDQNQRHYFKPGLPYNGKLKVTNPDNSPAEGEPIEICATVSRKRVNNYWLSQRTVKYCKNYTSDARGYIKYALEPQNVDSISIDLEVRSKSI
;
A
#
# COMPACT_ATOMS: atom_id res chain seq x y z
N MET A 1 -19.81 4.91 22.14
CA MET A 1 -19.02 3.69 22.35
C MET A 1 -17.82 3.82 21.43
N LEU A 2 -16.67 4.20 21.97
CA LEU A 2 -15.44 4.36 21.18
C LEU A 2 -14.80 2.97 21.01
N PRO A 3 -14.16 2.66 19.86
CA PRO A 3 -13.45 1.41 19.68
C PRO A 3 -12.24 1.36 20.61
N LEU A 4 -11.97 0.17 21.16
CA LEU A 4 -10.73 -0.10 21.90
C LEU A 4 -9.59 -0.11 20.88
N ILE A 5 -8.70 0.88 20.91
CA ILE A 5 -7.54 0.91 20.02
C ILE A 5 -6.34 0.39 20.80
N LEU A 6 -5.86 -0.80 20.42
CA LEU A 6 -4.67 -1.43 20.98
C LEU A 6 -3.44 -1.03 20.15
N TYR A 7 -2.43 -0.47 20.80
CA TYR A 7 -1.09 -0.30 20.23
C TYR A 7 -0.14 -1.24 20.97
N PHE A 8 0.83 -1.83 20.28
CA PHE A 8 1.87 -2.66 20.91
C PHE A 8 3.23 -2.08 20.56
N THR A 9 3.98 -1.66 21.57
CA THR A 9 5.40 -1.29 21.41
C THR A 9 6.23 -2.47 21.87
N LEU A 10 6.79 -3.23 20.93
CA LEU A 10 7.78 -4.28 21.21
C LEU A 10 9.18 -3.65 21.22
N PRO A 11 9.95 -3.69 22.31
CA PRO A 11 11.38 -3.45 22.23
C PRO A 11 12.06 -4.72 21.69
N VAL A 12 13.05 -4.51 20.84
CA VAL A 12 14.07 -5.52 20.51
C VAL A 12 14.94 -5.69 21.77
N VAL A 13 15.33 -6.93 22.08
CA VAL A 13 16.35 -7.37 23.08
C VAL A 13 15.84 -7.79 24.48
N PHE A 14 15.98 -9.11 24.75
CA PHE A 14 16.18 -9.86 26.03
C PHE A 14 15.40 -9.52 27.32
N SER A 15 14.41 -8.64 27.30
CA SER A 15 13.43 -8.53 28.37
C SER A 15 12.09 -8.23 27.71
N ASN A 16 11.25 -9.26 27.61
CA ASN A 16 10.00 -9.19 26.85
C ASN A 16 8.98 -8.37 27.64
N TYR A 17 8.90 -7.08 27.34
CA TYR A 17 7.83 -6.20 27.79
C TYR A 17 6.71 -6.21 26.74
N VAL A 18 5.51 -6.62 27.13
CA VAL A 18 4.30 -6.47 26.29
C VAL A 18 3.41 -5.40 26.90
N THR A 19 3.56 -4.18 26.39
CA THR A 19 2.74 -3.04 26.80
C THR A 19 1.39 -3.11 26.08
N CYS A 20 0.28 -3.33 26.81
CA CYS A 20 -1.08 -3.24 26.28
C CYS A 20 -1.64 -1.83 26.50
N TYR A 21 -2.16 -1.21 25.45
CA TYR A 21 -2.84 0.09 25.55
C TYR A 21 -4.33 -0.13 25.35
N SER A 22 -5.17 0.30 26.29
CA SER A 22 -6.60 0.47 26.05
C SER A 22 -6.92 1.97 26.04
N ALA A 23 -7.71 2.41 25.07
CA ALA A 23 -8.13 3.80 24.95
C ALA A 23 -9.60 3.95 25.37
N SER A 24 -10.00 3.43 26.53
CA SER A 24 -11.28 3.81 27.13
C SER A 24 -11.10 5.06 27.99
N GLY A 25 -11.24 6.24 27.37
CA GLY A 25 -11.22 7.55 28.02
C GLY A 25 -12.41 7.83 28.94
N THR A 26 -12.94 6.83 29.65
CA THR A 26 -14.07 6.97 30.56
C THR A 26 -13.76 6.31 31.89
N GLY A 27 -13.54 7.13 32.91
CA GLY A 27 -13.19 6.73 34.27
C GLY A 27 -14.32 6.01 35.01
N ASN A 28 -14.56 4.75 34.66
CA ASN A 28 -15.25 3.79 35.52
C ASN A 28 -14.43 2.49 35.59
N ARG A 29 -14.55 1.78 36.71
CA ARG A 29 -13.81 0.56 37.08
C ARG A 29 -14.07 -0.61 36.12
N GLU A 30 -13.60 -0.50 34.89
CA GLU A 30 -13.60 -1.58 33.92
C GLU A 30 -12.33 -2.41 34.11
N THR A 31 -12.52 -3.67 34.46
CA THR A 31 -11.46 -4.67 34.50
C THR A 31 -11.52 -5.50 33.24
N VAL A 32 -10.36 -5.87 32.70
CA VAL A 32 -10.26 -6.72 31.52
C VAL A 32 -9.48 -7.99 31.83
N ASP A 33 -9.78 -9.04 31.08
CA ASP A 33 -9.00 -10.27 31.08
C ASP A 33 -8.09 -10.27 29.85
N VAL A 34 -6.80 -10.48 30.06
CA VAL A 34 -5.81 -10.56 28.99
C VAL A 34 -5.25 -11.97 28.95
N TYR A 35 -5.15 -12.58 27.78
CA TYR A 35 -4.53 -13.90 27.63
C TYR A 35 -3.70 -14.02 26.37
N VAL A 36 -2.74 -14.94 26.41
CA VAL A 36 -1.78 -15.20 25.34
C VAL A 36 -1.85 -16.66 24.93
N GLU A 37 -1.98 -16.89 23.63
CA GLU A 37 -2.08 -18.21 23.01
C GLU A 37 -0.89 -18.44 22.08
N ASP A 38 -0.36 -19.65 22.12
CA ASP A 38 0.72 -20.10 21.25
C ASP A 38 0.20 -20.45 19.84
N PRO A 39 1.07 -20.80 18.87
CA PRO A 39 0.65 -21.14 17.52
C PRO A 39 -0.25 -22.40 17.45
N GLN A 40 -0.25 -23.23 18.49
CA GLN A 40 -1.13 -24.39 18.62
C GLN A 40 -2.50 -24.04 19.25
N GLY A 41 -2.72 -22.77 19.63
CA GLY A 41 -3.93 -22.32 20.32
C GLY A 41 -3.94 -22.63 21.82
N THR A 42 -2.80 -23.00 22.39
CA THR A 42 -2.67 -23.25 23.84
C THR A 42 -2.54 -21.94 24.58
N ARG A 43 -3.42 -21.70 25.54
CA ARG A 43 -3.36 -20.51 26.40
C ARG A 43 -2.25 -20.66 27.43
N LEU A 44 -1.14 -19.95 27.22
CA LEU A 44 0.05 -20.02 28.07
C LEU A 44 -0.01 -19.05 29.25
N PHE A 45 -0.62 -17.88 29.05
CA PHE A 45 -0.74 -16.86 30.09
C PHE A 45 -2.15 -16.28 30.15
N GLN A 46 -2.59 -15.95 31.37
CA GLN A 46 -3.85 -15.27 31.61
C GLN A 46 -3.74 -14.31 32.80
N PHE A 47 -4.07 -13.05 32.57
CA PHE A 47 -4.22 -12.01 33.58
C PHE A 47 -5.70 -11.71 33.71
N LYS A 48 -6.27 -11.96 34.89
CA LYS A 48 -7.70 -11.72 35.15
C LYS A 48 -7.91 -10.44 35.94
N GLY A 49 -9.02 -9.75 35.66
CA GLY A 49 -9.45 -8.61 36.45
C GLY A 49 -8.49 -7.44 36.41
N VAL A 50 -7.78 -7.24 35.29
CA VAL A 50 -6.76 -6.20 35.13
C VAL A 50 -7.44 -4.82 35.13
N PRO A 51 -7.17 -3.96 36.12
CA PRO A 51 -7.82 -2.65 36.18
C PRO A 51 -7.24 -1.73 35.11
N LEU A 52 -8.09 -1.11 34.29
CA LEU A 52 -7.64 -0.21 33.21
C LEU A 52 -7.20 1.18 33.70
N GLY A 53 -7.61 1.61 34.90
CA GLY A 53 -7.16 2.87 35.50
C GLY A 53 -7.37 4.09 34.59
N THR A 54 -6.26 4.64 34.07
CA THR A 54 -6.23 5.78 33.13
C THR A 54 -6.39 5.38 31.65
N GLY A 55 -6.76 4.12 31.39
CA GLY A 55 -6.91 3.51 30.06
C GLY A 55 -5.75 2.57 29.70
N ILE A 56 -4.52 2.87 30.09
CA ILE A 56 -3.32 2.13 29.63
C ILE A 56 -2.80 1.20 30.75
N GLN A 57 -2.48 -0.05 30.41
CA GLN A 57 -1.95 -1.01 31.37
C GLN A 57 -0.81 -1.86 30.81
N GLN A 58 0.35 -1.77 31.44
CA GLN A 58 1.50 -2.59 31.10
C GLN A 58 1.45 -3.94 31.84
N LEU A 59 1.63 -5.03 31.09
CA LEU A 59 1.71 -6.40 31.60
C LEU A 59 3.02 -7.05 31.11
N GLN A 60 3.46 -8.10 31.79
CA GLN A 60 4.72 -8.78 31.47
C GLN A 60 4.55 -10.27 31.69
N PHE A 61 5.03 -11.08 30.75
CA PHE A 61 5.09 -12.54 30.89
C PHE A 61 6.42 -13.05 30.33
N PRO A 62 7.08 -14.02 30.98
CA PRO A 62 8.31 -14.60 30.49
C PRO A 62 8.03 -15.58 29.34
N LEU A 63 8.91 -15.61 28.33
CA LEU A 63 8.93 -16.74 27.38
C LEU A 63 9.78 -17.88 27.97
N ALA A 64 9.41 -19.12 27.67
CA ALA A 64 10.24 -20.28 28.00
C ALA A 64 11.58 -20.21 27.26
N ASN A 65 12.60 -20.93 27.76
CA ASN A 65 13.91 -21.02 27.09
C ASN A 65 13.80 -21.64 25.68
N GLU A 66 12.84 -22.56 25.51
CA GLU A 66 12.51 -23.22 24.25
C GLU A 66 11.02 -23.00 23.94
N PRO A 67 10.62 -21.79 23.49
CA PRO A 67 9.22 -21.50 23.18
C PRO A 67 8.82 -22.11 21.84
N SER A 68 7.53 -22.37 21.64
CA SER A 68 7.00 -22.72 20.33
C SER A 68 7.20 -21.55 19.35
N LEU A 69 7.91 -21.80 18.25
CA LEU A 69 8.14 -20.80 17.21
C LEU A 69 6.88 -20.63 16.34
N GLY A 70 6.59 -19.40 15.92
CA GLY A 70 5.47 -19.09 15.04
C GLY A 70 4.73 -17.81 15.43
N SER A 71 3.53 -17.64 14.87
CA SER A 71 2.64 -16.52 15.18
C SER A 71 1.82 -16.83 16.43
N TRP A 72 2.05 -16.04 17.49
CA TRP A 72 1.30 -16.09 18.75
C TRP A 72 0.17 -15.07 18.72
N LEU A 73 -0.87 -15.30 19.52
CA LEU A 73 -2.03 -14.42 19.63
C LEU A 73 -2.10 -13.84 21.05
N ILE A 74 -2.26 -12.52 21.16
CA ILE A 74 -2.65 -11.87 22.41
C ILE A 74 -4.05 -11.32 22.26
N SER A 75 -4.90 -11.60 23.25
CA SER A 75 -6.30 -11.19 23.26
C SER A 75 -6.65 -10.46 24.55
N VAL A 76 -7.53 -9.46 24.42
CA VAL A 76 -8.08 -8.68 25.52
C VAL A 76 -9.59 -8.80 25.49
N ASP A 77 -10.16 -9.29 26.58
CA ASP A 77 -11.61 -9.48 26.76
C ASP A 77 -12.11 -8.57 27.88
N ASN A 78 -13.12 -7.74 27.58
CA ASN A 78 -13.78 -6.86 28.56
C ASN A 78 -15.16 -7.40 28.99
N GLY A 79 -15.50 -8.64 28.63
CA GLY A 79 -16.79 -9.28 28.89
C GLY A 79 -17.91 -8.91 27.90
N ILE A 80 -17.67 -7.92 27.01
CA ILE A 80 -18.60 -7.50 25.95
C ILE A 80 -18.02 -7.80 24.56
N SER A 81 -16.72 -7.59 24.39
CA SER A 81 -15.99 -7.73 23.14
C SER A 81 -14.58 -8.23 23.42
N THR A 82 -14.06 -9.05 22.50
CA THR A 82 -12.69 -9.51 22.51
C THR A 82 -11.94 -8.91 21.33
N GLU A 83 -10.84 -8.23 21.60
CA GLU A 83 -9.92 -7.68 20.59
C GLU A 83 -8.60 -8.44 20.66
N SER A 84 -7.98 -8.70 19.51
CA SER A 84 -6.75 -9.50 19.45
C SER A 84 -5.76 -8.99 18.40
N THR A 85 -4.48 -9.28 18.64
CA THR A 85 -3.41 -9.06 17.67
C THR A 85 -2.44 -10.23 17.70
N THR A 86 -1.66 -10.38 16.64
CA THR A 86 -0.60 -11.39 16.57
C THR A 86 0.79 -10.78 16.74
N PHE A 87 1.72 -11.60 17.21
CA PHE A 87 3.16 -11.32 17.21
C PHE A 87 3.95 -12.59 16.91
N ASP A 88 5.10 -12.46 16.25
CA ASP A 88 5.92 -13.62 15.87
C ASP A 88 7.00 -13.91 16.92
N VAL A 89 7.09 -15.17 17.34
CA VAL A 89 8.20 -15.71 18.13
C VAL A 89 9.08 -16.54 17.20
N LYS A 90 10.33 -16.12 17.00
CA LYS A 90 11.31 -16.76 16.12
C LYS A 90 12.65 -16.81 16.82
N GLU A 91 13.49 -17.76 16.42
CA GLU A 91 14.90 -17.77 16.84
C GLU A 91 15.57 -16.49 16.34
N TYR A 92 16.14 -15.72 17.28
CA TYR A 92 16.83 -14.48 16.95
C TYR A 92 18.31 -14.77 16.73
N GLU A 93 18.71 -14.82 15.47
CA GLU A 93 20.11 -14.65 15.11
C GLU A 93 20.35 -13.19 14.80
N LEU A 94 21.34 -12.58 15.46
CA LEU A 94 21.73 -11.19 15.19
C LEU A 94 22.16 -11.09 13.72
N PRO A 95 21.38 -10.44 12.83
CA PRO A 95 21.78 -10.32 11.44
C PRO A 95 23.04 -9.46 11.41
N LYS A 96 24.12 -9.96 10.81
CA LYS A 96 25.36 -9.17 10.68
C LYS A 96 25.13 -7.97 9.76
N PHE A 97 24.33 -8.18 8.72
CA PHE A 97 24.00 -7.19 7.72
C PHE A 97 22.59 -7.40 7.18
N ASP A 98 22.08 -6.37 6.51
CA ASP A 98 20.79 -6.38 5.82
C ASP A 98 20.97 -6.10 4.33
N VAL A 99 20.05 -6.65 3.53
CA VAL A 99 20.03 -6.52 2.07
C VAL A 99 18.73 -5.84 1.67
N SER A 100 18.83 -4.78 0.89
CA SER A 100 17.69 -3.98 0.43
C SER A 100 17.70 -3.87 -1.09
N ILE A 101 16.50 -3.91 -1.68
CA ILE A 101 16.28 -3.70 -3.12
C ILE A 101 15.38 -2.48 -3.25
N THR A 102 15.86 -1.45 -3.94
CA THR A 102 15.14 -0.20 -4.19
C THR A 102 14.79 -0.08 -5.66
N PHE A 103 13.50 0.11 -5.94
CA PHE A 103 12.97 0.39 -7.27
C PHE A 103 12.64 1.89 -7.42
N PRO A 104 12.38 2.37 -8.64
CA PRO A 104 11.80 3.68 -8.85
C PRO A 104 10.41 3.74 -8.19
N PRO A 105 9.91 4.94 -7.84
CA PRO A 105 8.62 5.08 -7.14
C PRO A 105 7.45 4.44 -7.90
N TYR A 106 7.50 4.45 -9.23
CA TYR A 106 6.56 3.77 -10.11
C TYR A 106 7.23 3.44 -11.44
N VAL A 107 6.66 2.45 -12.14
CA VAL A 107 7.11 2.01 -13.46
C VAL A 107 5.90 1.77 -14.35
N LEU A 108 5.92 2.27 -15.58
CA LEU A 108 4.85 2.06 -16.55
C LEU A 108 4.99 0.67 -17.21
N VAL A 109 3.87 0.06 -17.60
CA VAL A 109 3.86 -1.26 -18.24
C VAL A 109 4.67 -1.31 -19.54
N ASN A 110 4.76 -0.19 -20.28
CA ASN A 110 5.54 -0.08 -21.52
C ASN A 110 7.02 0.25 -21.30
N THR A 111 7.51 0.27 -20.05
CA THR A 111 8.91 0.55 -19.75
C THR A 111 9.76 -0.68 -20.05
N GLU A 112 10.70 -0.58 -20.98
CA GLU A 112 11.58 -1.70 -21.36
C GLU A 112 12.75 -1.91 -20.37
N ILE A 113 13.24 -0.82 -19.79
CA ILE A 113 14.44 -0.82 -18.94
C ILE A 113 14.09 -0.22 -17.58
N ILE A 114 14.26 -1.01 -16.52
CA ILE A 114 13.93 -0.60 -15.15
C ILE A 114 15.22 -0.56 -14.33
N PRO A 115 15.64 0.62 -13.83
CA PRO A 115 16.77 0.71 -12.91
C PRO A 115 16.34 0.23 -11.52
N ALA A 116 17.19 -0.54 -10.85
CA ALA A 116 17.03 -0.96 -9.48
C ALA A 116 18.37 -0.81 -8.74
N GLN A 117 18.34 -0.63 -7.43
CA GLN A 117 19.54 -0.58 -6.62
C GLN A 117 19.48 -1.64 -5.54
N VAL A 118 20.52 -2.44 -5.44
CA VAL A 118 20.66 -3.49 -4.44
C VAL A 118 21.78 -3.06 -3.49
N CYS A 119 21.48 -2.95 -2.21
CA CYS A 119 22.45 -2.54 -1.20
C CYS A 119 22.55 -3.58 -0.08
N ALA A 120 23.76 -3.91 0.32
CA ALA A 120 24.10 -4.72 1.47
C ALA A 120 24.91 -3.88 2.46
N LYS A 121 24.39 -3.73 3.68
CA LYS A 121 25.01 -2.91 4.72
C LYS A 121 24.98 -3.61 6.06
N TYR A 122 26.08 -3.52 6.80
CA TYR A 122 26.11 -4.00 8.18
C TYR A 122 25.13 -3.22 9.06
N THR A 123 24.72 -3.82 10.18
CA THR A 123 23.85 -3.16 11.17
C THR A 123 24.46 -1.88 11.74
N TYR A 124 25.79 -1.71 11.68
CA TYR A 124 26.52 -0.51 12.07
C TYR A 124 26.77 0.49 10.92
N GLY A 125 26.25 0.22 9.72
CA GLY A 125 26.17 1.18 8.60
C GLY A 125 27.23 1.05 7.50
N GLU A 126 28.32 0.31 7.72
CA GLU A 126 29.37 0.11 6.74
C GLU A 126 28.92 -0.80 5.57
N PRO A 127 29.53 -0.65 4.37
CA PRO A 127 29.21 -1.47 3.20
C PRO A 127 29.68 -2.92 3.41
N VAL A 128 28.88 -3.87 2.93
CA VAL A 128 29.24 -5.29 2.91
C VAL A 128 29.97 -5.59 1.59
N LYS A 129 31.10 -6.29 1.70
CA LYS A 129 31.80 -6.90 0.58
C LYS A 129 31.41 -8.35 0.46
N GLY A 130 31.10 -8.80 -0.75
CA GLY A 130 30.62 -10.15 -0.94
C GLY A 130 30.26 -10.49 -2.37
N THR A 131 29.70 -11.68 -2.54
CA THR A 131 29.10 -12.13 -3.80
C THR A 131 27.58 -11.90 -3.76
N LEU A 132 27.06 -11.16 -4.73
CA LEU A 132 25.64 -10.94 -4.95
C LEU A 132 25.12 -11.88 -6.05
N ASN A 133 24.16 -12.72 -5.69
CA ASN A 133 23.37 -13.54 -6.59
C ASN A 133 21.98 -12.91 -6.76
N LEU A 134 21.71 -12.38 -7.95
CA LEU A 134 20.41 -11.81 -8.32
C LEU A 134 19.62 -12.80 -9.15
N ASN A 135 18.35 -12.96 -8.80
CA ASN A 135 17.35 -13.67 -9.58
C ASN A 135 16.16 -12.76 -9.83
N THR A 136 15.92 -12.43 -11.10
CA THR A 136 14.77 -11.64 -11.54
C THR A 136 13.81 -12.52 -12.32
N SER A 137 12.56 -12.55 -11.88
CA SER A 137 11.50 -13.34 -12.49
C SER A 137 10.16 -12.62 -12.40
N LEU A 138 9.08 -13.31 -12.78
CA LEU A 138 7.72 -12.78 -12.72
C LEU A 138 6.86 -13.55 -11.72
N GLU A 139 6.02 -12.83 -10.97
CA GLU A 139 4.99 -13.40 -10.12
C GLU A 139 3.72 -13.66 -10.97
N ILE A 140 3.25 -14.90 -11.00
CA ILE A 140 2.00 -15.26 -11.68
C ILE A 140 0.82 -15.05 -10.72
N TYR A 141 -0.33 -14.62 -11.23
CA TYR A 141 -1.57 -14.61 -10.44
C TYR A 141 -1.92 -16.02 -9.94
N SER A 142 -2.33 -16.14 -8.67
CA SER A 142 -2.67 -17.44 -8.06
C SER A 142 -3.77 -18.22 -8.78
N TYR A 143 -4.66 -17.54 -9.51
CA TYR A 143 -5.73 -18.14 -10.30
C TYR A 143 -5.35 -18.40 -11.76
N SER A 144 -4.16 -18.00 -12.19
CA SER A 144 -3.65 -18.21 -13.55
C SER A 144 -2.78 -19.47 -13.59
N TYR A 145 -3.00 -20.28 -14.62
CA TYR A 145 -2.15 -21.43 -14.92
C TYR A 145 -1.29 -21.11 -16.13
N SER A 146 0.03 -21.11 -15.95
CA SER A 146 0.99 -21.08 -17.05
C SER A 146 1.60 -22.47 -17.17
N PRO A 147 1.45 -23.18 -18.30
CA PRO A 147 2.17 -24.42 -18.55
C PRO A 147 3.69 -24.19 -18.70
N ASP A 148 4.08 -22.96 -19.07
CA ASP A 148 5.46 -22.57 -19.28
C ASP A 148 6.13 -22.13 -17.97
N ARG A 149 7.41 -22.47 -17.83
CA ARG A 149 8.25 -21.99 -16.72
C ARG A 149 8.39 -20.47 -16.82
N THR A 150 8.27 -19.80 -15.67
CA THR A 150 8.58 -18.37 -15.60
C THR A 150 10.03 -18.14 -16.02
N PRO A 151 10.29 -17.14 -16.89
CA PRO A 151 11.66 -16.79 -17.22
C PRO A 151 12.36 -16.24 -15.98
N ILE A 152 13.63 -16.60 -15.87
CA ILE A 152 14.49 -16.29 -14.73
C ILE A 152 15.80 -15.75 -15.31
N ILE A 153 16.14 -14.53 -14.92
CA ILE A 153 17.44 -13.92 -15.20
C ILE A 153 18.29 -14.09 -13.96
N MET A 154 19.42 -14.77 -14.10
CA MET A 154 20.38 -14.98 -13.02
C MET A 154 21.66 -14.20 -13.30
N ASN A 155 22.07 -13.39 -12.34
CA ASN A 155 23.33 -12.64 -12.39
C ASN A 155 24.10 -12.87 -11.09
N THR A 156 25.36 -13.27 -11.21
CA THR A 156 26.30 -13.36 -10.08
C THR A 156 27.39 -12.34 -10.29
N LEU A 157 27.62 -11.50 -9.30
CA LEU A 157 28.60 -10.41 -9.35
C LEU A 157 29.11 -10.06 -7.96
N GLU A 158 30.25 -9.37 -7.87
CA GLU A 158 30.76 -8.86 -6.60
C GLU A 158 30.04 -7.56 -6.21
N ILE A 159 29.73 -7.42 -4.93
CA ILE A 159 29.12 -6.21 -4.35
C ILE A 159 30.06 -5.61 -3.30
N ASP A 160 30.20 -4.29 -3.33
CA ASP A 160 30.85 -3.49 -2.28
C ASP A 160 29.85 -2.39 -1.86
N GLY A 161 29.01 -2.71 -0.87
CA GLY A 161 27.94 -1.84 -0.42
C GLY A 161 26.72 -1.85 -1.33
N CYS A 162 26.75 -1.14 -2.45
CA CYS A 162 25.59 -1.00 -3.34
C CYS A 162 25.94 -1.28 -4.80
N TYR A 163 25.01 -1.93 -5.50
CA TYR A 163 25.10 -2.24 -6.92
C TYR A 163 23.87 -1.69 -7.65
N ASN A 164 24.12 -0.98 -8.75
CA ASN A 164 23.06 -0.50 -9.64
C ASN A 164 22.75 -1.60 -10.66
N TYR A 165 21.57 -2.20 -10.51
CA TYR A 165 21.05 -3.25 -11.35
C TYR A 165 20.11 -2.68 -12.41
N THR A 166 20.15 -3.23 -13.62
CA THR A 166 19.27 -2.82 -14.72
C THR A 166 18.49 -4.03 -15.18
N ILE A 167 17.17 -3.97 -15.02
CA ILE A 167 16.25 -5.03 -15.45
C ILE A 167 15.83 -4.74 -16.88
N ASN A 168 16.09 -5.69 -17.77
CA ASN A 168 15.55 -5.67 -19.12
C ASN A 168 14.23 -6.46 -19.12
N VAL A 169 13.12 -5.75 -19.32
CA VAL A 169 11.77 -6.33 -19.27
C VAL A 169 11.56 -7.29 -20.43
N SER A 170 12.09 -7.01 -21.62
CA SER A 170 11.93 -7.88 -22.80
C SER A 170 12.56 -9.27 -22.61
N SER A 171 13.53 -9.42 -21.71
CA SER A 171 14.11 -10.73 -21.38
C SER A 171 13.30 -11.57 -20.40
N ILE A 172 12.35 -10.97 -19.67
CA ILE A 172 11.43 -11.67 -18.76
C ILE A 172 9.97 -11.67 -19.24
N ASP A 173 9.55 -10.67 -19.99
CA ASP A 173 8.16 -10.49 -20.42
C ASP A 173 8.11 -9.99 -21.88
N PRO A 174 8.62 -10.77 -22.86
CA PRO A 174 8.69 -10.34 -24.25
C PRO A 174 7.29 -10.03 -24.84
N ASP A 175 6.30 -10.84 -24.50
CA ASP A 175 4.94 -10.77 -25.05
C ASP A 175 3.98 -9.90 -24.22
N HIS A 176 4.46 -9.25 -23.15
CA HIS A 176 3.66 -8.43 -22.23
C HIS A 176 2.40 -9.16 -21.74
N ASN A 177 2.58 -10.38 -21.24
CA ASN A 177 1.45 -11.26 -21.01
C ASN A 177 0.67 -10.88 -19.74
N TYR A 178 -0.66 -10.88 -19.83
CA TYR A 178 -1.54 -10.37 -18.79
C TYR A 178 -1.66 -11.27 -17.55
N TYR A 179 -1.13 -12.50 -17.61
CA TYR A 179 -1.14 -13.43 -16.47
C TYR A 179 -0.01 -13.16 -15.45
N TYR A 180 0.95 -12.30 -15.79
CA TYR A 180 1.97 -11.85 -14.85
C TYR A 180 1.48 -10.66 -14.03
N ARG A 181 1.53 -10.79 -12.71
CA ARG A 181 1.08 -9.76 -11.77
C ARG A 181 2.15 -8.70 -11.53
N ARG A 182 3.37 -9.12 -11.23
CA ARG A 182 4.48 -8.24 -10.79
C ARG A 182 5.83 -8.79 -11.21
N ILE A 183 6.84 -7.92 -11.23
CA ILE A 183 8.24 -8.35 -11.31
C ILE A 183 8.69 -8.72 -9.89
N MET A 184 9.39 -9.84 -9.75
CA MET A 184 9.97 -10.31 -8.50
C MET A 184 11.50 -10.31 -8.65
N VAL A 185 12.20 -9.67 -7.72
CA VAL A 185 13.66 -9.68 -7.64
C VAL A 185 14.07 -10.29 -6.31
N VAL A 186 14.89 -11.32 -6.36
CA VAL A 186 15.50 -11.98 -5.21
C VAL A 186 16.99 -11.66 -5.24
N ALA A 187 17.50 -11.04 -4.19
CA ALA A 187 18.93 -10.78 -3.99
C ALA A 187 19.43 -11.65 -2.84
N ASN A 188 20.41 -12.51 -3.10
CA ASN A 188 21.16 -13.24 -2.07
C ASN A 188 22.60 -12.73 -2.03
N VAL A 189 23.04 -12.24 -0.89
CA VAL A 189 24.40 -11.72 -0.68
C VAL A 189 25.16 -12.65 0.25
N ILE A 190 26.33 -13.10 -0.19
CA ILE A 190 27.25 -13.94 0.56
C ILE A 190 28.42 -13.06 1.00
N GLU A 191 28.57 -12.85 2.31
CA GLU A 191 29.62 -12.00 2.88
C GLU A 191 31.03 -12.61 2.72
N ASP A 192 31.97 -11.81 2.24
CA ASP A 192 33.38 -12.19 2.19
C ASP A 192 33.97 -12.34 3.60
N GLY A 193 34.66 -13.45 3.83
CA GLY A 193 35.38 -13.73 5.07
C GLY A 193 34.60 -14.59 6.07
N THR A 194 33.28 -14.41 6.23
CA THR A 194 32.48 -15.27 7.12
C THR A 194 31.58 -16.27 6.40
N GLY A 195 31.27 -16.04 5.13
CA GLY A 195 30.38 -16.90 4.33
C GLY A 195 28.92 -16.85 4.77
N VAL A 196 28.54 -15.88 5.61
CA VAL A 196 27.15 -15.68 6.00
C VAL A 196 26.35 -15.18 4.81
N GLU A 197 25.20 -15.79 4.57
CA GLU A 197 24.30 -15.44 3.49
C GLU A 197 23.08 -14.69 4.01
N LYS A 198 22.62 -13.69 3.25
CA LYS A 198 21.36 -13.00 3.52
C LYS A 198 20.60 -12.78 2.21
N SER A 199 19.34 -13.20 2.20
CA SER A 199 18.45 -13.04 1.06
C SER A 199 17.29 -12.09 1.36
N THR A 200 16.94 -11.29 0.35
CA THR A 200 15.79 -10.39 0.33
C THR A 200 15.05 -10.54 -0.98
N THR A 201 13.72 -10.60 -0.91
CA THR A 201 12.83 -10.62 -2.06
C THR A 201 12.01 -9.33 -2.08
N GLN A 202 11.99 -8.64 -3.22
CA GLN A 202 11.18 -7.46 -3.43
C GLN A 202 10.33 -7.61 -4.69
N TYR A 203 9.12 -7.07 -4.62
CA TYR A 203 8.17 -7.06 -5.73
C TYR A 203 8.02 -5.65 -6.29
N LEU A 204 7.86 -5.56 -7.60
CA LEU A 204 7.62 -4.33 -8.34
C LEU A 204 6.31 -4.45 -9.15
N GLU A 205 5.35 -3.60 -8.81
CA GLU A 205 4.12 -3.44 -9.58
C GLU A 205 4.34 -2.46 -10.75
N ARG A 206 3.75 -2.78 -11.90
CA ARG A 206 3.74 -1.91 -13.08
C ARG A 206 2.37 -1.28 -13.22
N THR A 207 2.32 0.02 -13.53
CA THR A 207 1.07 0.75 -13.72
C THR A 207 0.79 1.00 -15.20
N PHE A 208 -0.49 0.96 -15.58
CA PHE A 208 -0.94 1.19 -16.95
C PHE A 208 -1.12 2.68 -17.26
N SER A 209 -1.50 3.47 -16.25
CA SER A 209 -1.76 4.89 -16.41
C SER A 209 -0.61 5.72 -15.82
N PRO A 210 -0.09 6.72 -16.55
CA PRO A 210 0.92 7.63 -16.02
C PRO A 210 0.36 8.59 -14.97
N LEU A 211 -0.96 8.81 -14.96
CA LEU A 211 -1.62 9.70 -14.00
C LEU A 211 -2.85 9.03 -13.40
N ASN A 212 -3.09 9.32 -12.12
CA ASN A 212 -4.31 9.01 -11.41
C ASN A 212 -5.18 10.28 -11.32
N LEU A 213 -6.41 10.18 -11.82
CA LEU A 213 -7.35 11.30 -11.96
C LEU A 213 -8.60 11.03 -11.13
N ASN A 214 -8.74 11.75 -10.01
CA ASN A 214 -9.79 11.49 -9.03
C ASN A 214 -10.64 12.74 -8.77
N PHE A 215 -11.94 12.67 -9.07
CA PHE A 215 -12.88 13.72 -8.67
C PHE A 215 -13.09 13.70 -7.16
N ILE A 216 -12.91 14.85 -6.53
CA ILE A 216 -13.01 14.96 -5.07
C ILE A 216 -14.45 15.24 -4.71
N THR A 217 -15.10 14.27 -4.09
CA THR A 217 -16.46 14.45 -3.57
C THR A 217 -16.38 14.85 -2.09
N ASP A 218 -16.00 16.10 -1.83
CA ASP A 218 -16.09 16.67 -0.49
C ASP A 218 -17.53 17.16 -0.21
N GLN A 219 -17.84 17.53 1.04
CA GLN A 219 -19.13 18.14 1.42
C GLN A 219 -19.53 19.36 0.55
N ASN A 220 -18.56 20.01 -0.10
CA ASN A 220 -18.78 21.14 -1.00
C ASN A 220 -19.13 20.74 -2.45
N GLN A 221 -18.85 19.50 -2.86
CA GLN A 221 -19.17 18.98 -4.19
C GLN A 221 -20.39 18.06 -4.09
N ARG A 222 -21.58 18.66 -4.26
CA ARG A 222 -22.84 17.93 -4.15
C ARG A 222 -23.05 17.05 -5.39
N HIS A 223 -23.62 15.86 -5.22
CA HIS A 223 -24.02 14.96 -6.31
C HIS A 223 -25.21 15.45 -7.15
N TYR A 224 -25.59 16.73 -7.00
CA TYR A 224 -26.63 17.37 -7.76
C TYR A 224 -26.18 18.76 -8.19
N PHE A 225 -26.64 19.19 -9.36
CA PHE A 225 -26.49 20.56 -9.81
C PHE A 225 -27.79 21.34 -9.56
N LYS A 226 -27.67 22.66 -9.45
CA LYS A 226 -28.82 23.55 -9.40
C LYS A 226 -28.94 24.25 -10.75
N PRO A 227 -30.06 24.08 -11.49
CA PRO A 227 -30.27 24.80 -12.73
C PRO A 227 -30.09 26.31 -12.54
N GLY A 228 -29.44 26.97 -13.51
CA GLY A 228 -29.11 28.40 -13.43
C GLY A 228 -27.90 28.76 -12.57
N LEU A 229 -27.25 27.80 -11.89
CA LEU A 229 -25.99 28.02 -11.16
C LEU A 229 -24.83 27.20 -11.77
N PRO A 230 -23.60 27.72 -11.74
CA PRO A 230 -22.43 26.97 -12.19
C PRO A 230 -22.17 25.77 -11.27
N TYR A 231 -21.76 24.64 -11.86
CA TYR A 231 -21.38 23.46 -11.10
C TYR A 231 -19.86 23.47 -10.89
N ASN A 232 -19.46 23.71 -9.65
CA ASN A 232 -18.06 23.79 -9.26
C ASN A 232 -17.59 22.44 -8.70
N GLY A 233 -16.40 22.02 -9.11
CA GLY A 233 -15.80 20.79 -8.60
C GLY A 233 -14.28 20.87 -8.52
N LYS A 234 -13.71 19.84 -7.91
CA LYS A 234 -12.26 19.66 -7.82
C LYS A 234 -11.86 18.30 -8.36
N LEU A 235 -10.75 18.30 -9.09
CA LEU A 235 -10.08 17.10 -9.57
C LEU A 235 -8.69 17.04 -8.93
N LYS A 236 -8.32 15.89 -8.39
CA LYS A 236 -6.97 15.58 -7.96
C LYS A 236 -6.25 14.82 -9.08
N VAL A 237 -5.05 15.27 -9.40
CA VAL A 237 -4.13 14.71 -10.39
C VAL A 237 -2.87 14.31 -9.65
N THR A 238 -2.57 13.02 -9.63
CA THR A 238 -1.35 12.48 -9.00
C THR A 238 -0.64 11.52 -9.93
N ASN A 239 0.65 11.33 -9.67
CA ASN A 239 1.41 10.22 -10.23
C ASN A 239 0.92 8.88 -9.63
N PRO A 240 1.39 7.73 -10.16
CA PRO A 240 1.00 6.42 -9.67
C PRO A 240 1.41 6.15 -8.22
N ASP A 241 2.48 6.80 -7.74
CA ASP A 241 2.94 6.79 -6.34
C ASP A 241 2.15 7.74 -5.41
N ASN A 242 1.07 8.34 -5.90
CA ASN A 242 0.23 9.35 -5.25
C ASN A 242 0.90 10.71 -4.98
N SER A 243 2.12 10.93 -5.49
CA SER A 243 2.73 12.26 -5.46
C SER A 243 1.94 13.24 -6.36
N PRO A 244 1.82 14.53 -5.98
CA PRO A 244 1.08 15.51 -6.77
C PRO A 244 1.75 15.73 -8.13
N ALA A 245 0.98 15.68 -9.21
CA ALA A 245 1.45 15.96 -10.55
C ALA A 245 1.09 17.41 -10.91
N GLU A 246 2.08 18.30 -10.86
CA GLU A 246 1.96 19.73 -11.15
C GLU A 246 2.10 20.01 -12.66
N GLY A 247 1.36 21.00 -13.17
CA GLY A 247 1.53 21.48 -14.54
C GLY A 247 0.94 20.56 -15.63
N GLU A 248 0.24 19.50 -15.24
CA GLU A 248 -0.32 18.54 -16.19
C GLU A 248 -1.52 19.13 -16.94
N PRO A 249 -1.51 19.11 -18.29
CA PRO A 249 -2.62 19.55 -19.11
C PRO A 249 -3.74 18.50 -19.13
N ILE A 250 -4.87 18.83 -18.53
CA ILE A 250 -6.03 17.94 -18.41
C ILE A 250 -7.23 18.54 -19.11
N GLU A 251 -7.93 17.72 -19.91
CA GLU A 251 -9.22 18.07 -20.51
C GLU A 251 -10.36 17.46 -19.69
N ILE A 252 -11.28 18.31 -19.26
CA ILE A 252 -12.52 17.89 -18.59
C ILE A 252 -13.68 18.12 -19.55
N CYS A 253 -14.38 17.06 -19.88
CA CYS A 253 -15.56 17.06 -20.73
C CYS A 253 -16.82 16.81 -19.91
N ALA A 254 -17.83 17.64 -20.10
CA ALA A 254 -19.15 17.46 -19.52
C ALA A 254 -20.16 17.10 -20.61
N THR A 255 -20.81 15.96 -20.44
CA THR A 255 -21.93 15.51 -21.28
C THR A 255 -23.22 15.76 -20.53
N VAL A 256 -24.01 16.73 -20.98
CA VAL A 256 -25.27 17.10 -20.35
C VAL A 256 -26.42 16.47 -21.11
N SER A 257 -27.20 15.63 -20.42
CA SER A 257 -28.43 15.08 -20.95
C SER A 257 -29.60 16.02 -20.65
N ARG A 258 -30.39 16.34 -21.66
CA ARG A 258 -31.59 17.17 -21.55
C ARG A 258 -32.82 16.40 -21.99
N LYS A 259 -33.92 16.58 -21.26
CA LYS A 259 -35.20 15.93 -21.53
C LYS A 259 -36.31 16.96 -21.53
N ARG A 260 -37.03 17.05 -22.65
CA ARG A 260 -38.25 17.84 -22.77
C ARG A 260 -39.43 16.92 -22.98
N VAL A 261 -40.47 17.12 -22.19
CA VAL A 261 -41.72 16.35 -22.25
C VAL A 261 -42.85 17.32 -22.55
N ASN A 262 -43.65 17.01 -23.56
CA ASN A 262 -44.94 17.64 -23.85
C ASN A 262 -46.01 16.54 -23.97
N ASN A 263 -47.29 16.90 -23.99
CA ASN A 263 -48.45 16.00 -23.95
C ASN A 263 -48.50 14.96 -25.10
N TYR A 264 -47.70 15.14 -26.16
CA TYR A 264 -47.69 14.26 -27.34
C TYR A 264 -46.30 13.75 -27.74
N TRP A 265 -45.22 14.32 -27.18
CA TRP A 265 -43.84 14.03 -27.63
C TRP A 265 -42.83 14.12 -26.50
N LEU A 266 -41.78 13.31 -26.63
CA LEU A 266 -40.59 13.33 -25.77
C LEU A 266 -39.37 13.57 -26.65
N SER A 267 -38.53 14.52 -26.25
CA SER A 267 -37.26 14.80 -26.90
C SER A 267 -36.13 14.68 -25.89
N GLN A 268 -35.12 13.89 -26.23
CA GLN A 268 -33.89 13.76 -25.46
C GLN A 268 -32.71 14.19 -26.32
N ARG A 269 -31.87 15.08 -25.77
CA ARG A 269 -30.68 15.58 -26.44
C ARG A 269 -29.51 15.57 -25.49
N THR A 270 -28.35 15.17 -25.98
CA THR A 270 -27.08 15.29 -25.25
C THR A 270 -26.26 16.43 -25.84
N VAL A 271 -25.57 17.17 -24.97
CA VAL A 271 -24.64 18.23 -25.36
C VAL A 271 -23.32 17.96 -24.66
N LYS A 272 -22.25 17.77 -25.42
CA LYS A 272 -20.90 17.60 -24.89
C LYS A 272 -20.09 18.87 -25.10
N TYR A 273 -19.44 19.35 -24.05
CA TYR A 273 -18.46 20.43 -24.13
C TYR A 273 -17.25 20.09 -23.28
N CYS A 274 -16.07 20.52 -23.71
CA CYS A 274 -14.80 20.21 -23.07
C CYS A 274 -14.02 21.49 -22.82
N LYS A 275 -13.28 21.52 -21.72
CA LYS A 275 -12.40 22.63 -21.36
C LYS A 275 -11.08 22.10 -20.81
N ASN A 276 -10.00 22.76 -21.20
CA ASN A 276 -8.67 22.43 -20.74
C ASN A 276 -8.36 23.16 -19.43
N TYR A 277 -7.62 22.47 -18.57
CA TYR A 277 -7.15 22.93 -17.29
C TYR A 277 -5.71 22.47 -17.09
N THR A 278 -5.03 23.08 -16.13
CA THR A 278 -3.68 22.70 -15.72
C THR A 278 -3.67 22.52 -14.22
N SER A 279 -3.03 21.45 -13.73
CA SER A 279 -2.94 21.17 -12.29
C SER A 279 -2.01 22.15 -11.57
N ASP A 280 -2.40 22.52 -10.34
CA ASP A 280 -1.58 23.36 -9.46
C ASP A 280 -0.40 22.57 -8.83
N ALA A 281 0.46 23.26 -8.06
CA ALA A 281 1.61 22.66 -7.36
C ALA A 281 1.26 21.52 -6.39
N ARG A 282 -0.02 21.41 -6.01
CA ARG A 282 -0.52 20.33 -5.16
C ARG A 282 -1.30 19.30 -5.97
N GLY A 283 -1.24 19.33 -7.30
CA GLY A 283 -1.96 18.42 -8.18
C GLY A 283 -3.47 18.62 -8.15
N TYR A 284 -3.98 19.81 -7.85
CA TYR A 284 -5.43 20.09 -7.89
C TYR A 284 -5.82 20.92 -9.11
N ILE A 285 -6.97 20.59 -9.67
CA ILE A 285 -7.68 21.39 -10.67
C ILE A 285 -9.02 21.79 -10.09
N LYS A 286 -9.29 23.10 -10.07
CA LYS A 286 -10.62 23.64 -9.75
C LYS A 286 -11.32 23.93 -11.08
N TYR A 287 -12.44 23.27 -11.32
CA TYR A 287 -13.23 23.47 -12.53
C TYR A 287 -14.61 24.03 -12.19
N ALA A 288 -15.16 24.77 -13.14
CA ALA A 288 -16.51 25.31 -13.07
C ALA A 288 -17.19 25.04 -14.41
N LEU A 289 -18.28 24.28 -14.36
CA LEU A 289 -19.16 24.06 -15.50
C LEU A 289 -20.16 25.21 -15.62
N GLU A 290 -20.51 25.55 -16.84
CA GLU A 290 -21.50 26.60 -17.09
C GLU A 290 -22.88 26.23 -16.52
N PRO A 291 -23.68 27.22 -16.11
CA PRO A 291 -25.05 26.99 -15.64
C PRO A 291 -25.89 26.17 -16.62
N GLN A 292 -26.51 25.10 -16.12
CA GLN A 292 -27.38 24.26 -16.92
C GLN A 292 -28.84 24.73 -16.87
N ASN A 293 -29.55 24.49 -17.96
CA ASN A 293 -30.97 24.85 -18.09
C ASN A 293 -31.86 23.85 -17.33
N VAL A 294 -33.09 24.25 -17.00
CA VAL A 294 -34.04 23.46 -16.21
C VAL A 294 -34.47 22.14 -16.85
N ASP A 295 -34.28 21.99 -18.16
CA ASP A 295 -34.53 20.76 -18.91
C ASP A 295 -33.37 19.75 -18.82
N SER A 296 -32.29 20.07 -18.10
CA SER A 296 -31.14 19.17 -17.89
C SER A 296 -31.45 18.15 -16.80
N ILE A 297 -31.10 16.88 -17.06
CA ILE A 297 -31.40 15.74 -16.17
C ILE A 297 -30.16 15.12 -15.54
N SER A 298 -29.03 15.10 -16.26
CA SER A 298 -27.76 14.57 -15.76
C SER A 298 -26.59 15.30 -16.39
N ILE A 299 -25.45 15.26 -15.70
CA ILE A 299 -24.16 15.74 -16.18
C ILE A 299 -23.15 14.62 -15.93
N ASP A 300 -22.62 14.05 -17.00
CA ASP A 300 -21.59 13.03 -16.94
C ASP A 300 -20.23 13.69 -17.21
N LEU A 301 -19.30 13.53 -16.28
CA LEU A 301 -17.96 14.12 -16.36
C LEU A 301 -16.93 13.07 -16.78
N GLU A 302 -16.25 13.35 -17.87
CA GLU A 302 -15.09 12.58 -18.35
C GLU A 302 -13.84 13.43 -18.21
N VAL A 303 -12.72 12.81 -17.84
CA VAL A 303 -11.42 13.45 -17.77
C VAL A 303 -10.44 12.71 -18.66
N ARG A 304 -9.61 13.45 -19.38
CA ARG A 304 -8.54 12.90 -20.21
C ARG A 304 -7.26 13.69 -19.98
N SER A 305 -6.15 12.99 -19.85
CA SER A 305 -4.84 13.62 -19.98
C SER A 305 -4.63 14.01 -21.45
N LYS A 306 -4.05 15.19 -21.68
CA LYS A 306 -3.59 15.60 -23.02
C LYS A 306 -2.08 15.41 -23.21
N SER A 307 -1.38 14.92 -22.19
CA SER A 307 0.00 14.49 -22.31
C SER A 307 0.03 13.24 -23.22
N ILE A 308 0.81 13.34 -24.30
CA ILE A 308 0.84 12.51 -25.52
C ILE A 308 0.88 11.01 -25.25
#